data_AF-A0A930ZCG1-F1
#
_entry.id   AF-A0A930ZCG1-F1
#
_cell.length_a   1.000
_cell.length_b   1.000
_cell.length_c   1.000
_cell.angle_alpha   90.00
_cell.angle_beta   90.00
_cell.angle_gamma   90.00
#
_symmetry.space_group_name_H-M   'P 1'
#
loop_
_entity.id
_entity.type
_entity.pdbx_description
1 polymer ?
#
loop_
_entity_poly.entity_id
_entity_poly.type
_entity_poly.pdbx_seq_one_letter_code
_entity_poly.pdbx_strand_id
1 'polypeptide(L)'
;MTREDRSFVFVGATLGLPLVAWLGAALWRYGVERPVSRGLLRVAELTPRDGVLIAALLVGALAGFLLAAWIVHRYDAQFGGAAFKRFLRGTRMVSHRGLQLRTREPGAAQVLIADTPMPTWLETLHLLVAGATGTGKTVALGQLIETILRRGDRLIIVDPNGSFLSRFFFPGDVILNPFDRRSEAWSIFNELRDAYDFKRYALSVVPKG
;
A
#
# COMPACT_ATOMS: atom_id res chain seq x y z
N MET A 1 -17.74 -2.36 -3.72
CA MET A 1 -17.90 -2.41 -5.19
C MET A 1 -16.82 -3.29 -5.77
N THR A 2 -17.22 -4.28 -6.55
CA THR A 2 -16.31 -5.08 -7.38
C THR A 2 -15.64 -4.18 -8.43
N ARG A 3 -14.61 -4.69 -9.11
CA ARG A 3 -13.93 -3.95 -10.18
C ARG A 3 -14.89 -3.61 -11.33
N GLU A 4 -15.80 -4.52 -11.65
CA GLU A 4 -16.82 -4.32 -12.69
C GLU A 4 -17.82 -3.23 -12.29
N ASP A 5 -18.30 -3.23 -11.04
CA ASP A 5 -19.20 -2.17 -10.55
C ASP A 5 -18.58 -0.78 -10.71
N ARG A 6 -17.26 -0.64 -10.45
CA ARG A 6 -16.54 0.64 -10.61
C ARG A 6 -16.54 1.08 -12.06
N SER A 7 -16.25 0.16 -12.98
CA SER A 7 -16.28 0.44 -14.41
C SER A 7 -17.69 0.87 -14.86
N PHE A 8 -18.75 0.19 -14.41
CA PHE A 8 -20.12 0.57 -14.73
C PHE A 8 -20.50 1.94 -14.18
N VAL A 9 -20.14 2.26 -12.93
CA VAL A 9 -20.39 3.58 -12.34
C VAL A 9 -19.63 4.67 -13.08
N PHE A 10 -18.34 4.44 -13.41
CA PHE A 10 -17.56 5.40 -14.18
C PHE A 10 -18.11 5.61 -15.59
N VAL A 11 -18.39 4.53 -16.33
CA VAL A 11 -18.94 4.62 -17.70
C VAL A 11 -20.32 5.29 -17.67
N GLY A 12 -21.18 4.88 -16.74
CA GLY A 12 -22.54 5.43 -16.61
C GLY A 12 -22.54 6.92 -16.27
N ALA A 13 -21.77 7.35 -15.27
CA ALA A 13 -21.73 8.75 -14.88
C ALA A 13 -20.97 9.63 -15.90
N THR A 14 -19.86 9.14 -16.45
CA THR A 14 -19.01 9.91 -17.38
C THR A 14 -19.62 10.02 -18.77
N LEU A 15 -20.49 9.10 -19.19
CA LEU A 15 -21.23 9.23 -20.44
C LEU A 15 -22.63 9.85 -20.23
N GLY A 16 -23.31 9.48 -19.15
CA GLY A 16 -24.68 9.91 -18.89
C GLY A 16 -24.81 11.39 -18.56
N LEU A 17 -23.98 11.92 -17.65
CA LEU A 17 -24.06 13.33 -17.24
C LEU A 17 -23.73 14.33 -18.35
N PRO A 18 -22.67 14.15 -19.17
CA PRO A 18 -22.47 15.02 -20.32
C PRO A 18 -23.59 14.93 -21.35
N LEU A 19 -24.17 13.75 -21.58
CA LEU A 19 -25.29 13.60 -22.51
C LEU A 19 -26.55 14.35 -22.00
N VAL A 20 -26.86 14.24 -20.70
CA VAL A 20 -27.98 14.95 -20.07
C VAL A 20 -27.74 16.47 -20.07
N ALA A 21 -26.53 16.92 -19.73
CA ALA A 21 -26.17 18.33 -19.76
C ALA A 21 -26.25 18.92 -21.18
N TRP A 22 -25.76 18.17 -22.17
CA TRP A 22 -25.84 18.56 -23.59
C TRP A 22 -27.29 18.61 -24.08
N LEU A 23 -28.11 17.59 -23.77
CA LEU A 23 -29.53 17.58 -24.11
C LEU A 23 -30.27 18.76 -23.47
N GLY A 24 -30.02 19.06 -22.19
CA GLY A 24 -30.61 20.20 -21.50
C GLY A 24 -30.25 21.53 -22.17
N ALA A 25 -28.97 21.72 -22.52
CA ALA A 25 -28.50 22.90 -23.24
C ALA A 25 -29.08 23.00 -24.67
N ALA A 26 -29.17 21.88 -25.37
CA ALA A 26 -29.77 21.78 -26.70
C ALA A 26 -31.25 22.16 -26.69
N LEU A 27 -32.02 21.63 -25.73
CA LEU A 27 -33.44 21.93 -25.56
C LEU A 27 -33.68 23.39 -25.21
N TRP A 28 -32.87 23.94 -24.29
CA TRP A 28 -32.98 25.34 -23.87
C TRP A 28 -32.64 26.30 -25.00
N ARG A 29 -31.65 25.97 -25.84
CA ARG A 29 -31.13 26.88 -26.85
C ARG A 29 -31.80 26.78 -28.22
N TYR A 30 -32.18 25.58 -28.65
CA TYR A 30 -32.69 25.31 -29.99
C TYR A 30 -34.14 24.76 -30.00
N GLY A 31 -34.68 24.36 -28.84
CA GLY A 31 -35.99 23.73 -28.75
C GLY A 31 -36.04 22.33 -29.37
N VAL A 32 -37.24 21.75 -29.48
CA VAL A 32 -37.46 20.42 -30.09
C VAL A 32 -38.21 20.56 -31.41
N GLU A 33 -37.49 20.47 -32.53
CA GLU A 33 -38.12 20.25 -33.83
C GLU A 33 -38.60 18.79 -33.93
N ARG A 34 -39.85 18.57 -34.39
CA ARG A 34 -40.36 17.22 -34.70
C ARG A 34 -40.10 16.92 -36.19
N PRO A 35 -39.59 15.73 -36.56
CA PRO A 35 -39.27 14.58 -35.71
C PRO A 35 -37.98 14.77 -34.90
N VAL A 36 -38.03 14.37 -33.62
CA VAL A 36 -37.00 14.60 -32.60
C VAL A 36 -35.62 14.09 -33.04
N SER A 37 -35.56 12.97 -33.77
CA SER A 37 -34.31 12.40 -34.27
C SER A 37 -33.57 13.33 -35.23
N ARG A 38 -34.28 13.99 -36.14
CA ARG A 38 -33.66 14.95 -37.08
C ARG A 38 -33.25 16.23 -36.37
N GLY A 39 -34.03 16.69 -35.38
CA GLY A 39 -33.66 17.82 -34.54
C GLY A 39 -32.36 17.58 -33.76
N LEU A 40 -32.22 16.40 -33.14
CA LEU A 40 -31.02 16.04 -32.41
C LEU A 40 -29.78 15.88 -33.31
N LEU A 41 -29.93 15.29 -34.50
CA LEU A 41 -28.83 15.18 -35.48
C LEU A 41 -28.33 16.57 -35.92
N ARG A 42 -29.26 17.50 -36.18
CA ARG A 42 -28.91 18.88 -36.55
C ARG A 42 -28.18 19.62 -35.43
N VAL A 43 -28.64 19.48 -34.19
CA VAL A 43 -27.96 20.08 -33.03
C VAL A 43 -26.59 19.44 -32.79
N ALA A 44 -26.43 18.14 -33.06
CA ALA A 44 -25.13 17.47 -33.00
C ALA A 44 -24.15 18.01 -34.05
N GLU A 45 -24.59 18.26 -35.28
CA GLU A 45 -23.78 18.89 -36.33
C GLU A 45 -23.39 20.35 -36.00
N LEU A 46 -24.25 21.06 -35.27
CA LEU A 46 -23.99 22.44 -34.82
C LEU A 46 -23.11 22.51 -33.56
N THR A 47 -23.01 21.42 -32.80
CA THR A 47 -22.28 21.36 -31.53
C THR A 47 -20.82 21.82 -31.62
N PRO A 48 -20.02 21.44 -32.63
CA PRO A 48 -18.63 21.90 -32.75
C PRO A 48 -18.48 23.41 -32.91
N ARG A 49 -19.55 24.12 -33.28
CA ARG A 49 -19.56 25.57 -33.54
C ARG A 49 -20.28 26.36 -32.44
N ASP A 50 -20.98 25.69 -31.52
CA ASP A 50 -21.64 26.32 -30.37
C ASP A 50 -20.86 26.07 -29.08
N GLY A 51 -20.22 27.14 -28.59
CA GLY A 51 -19.45 27.12 -27.35
C GLY A 51 -20.27 26.72 -26.11
N VAL A 52 -21.59 26.94 -26.08
CA VAL A 52 -22.42 26.55 -24.92
C VAL A 52 -22.68 25.04 -24.91
N LEU A 53 -22.89 24.42 -26.07
CA LEU A 53 -23.05 22.96 -26.16
C LEU A 53 -21.75 22.23 -25.80
N ILE A 54 -20.61 22.77 -26.24
CA ILE A 54 -19.29 22.27 -25.83
C ILE A 54 -19.08 22.47 -24.33
N ALA A 55 -19.39 23.64 -23.78
CA ALA A 55 -19.28 23.89 -22.34
C ALA A 55 -20.17 22.95 -21.53
N ALA A 56 -21.40 22.67 -21.98
CA ALA A 56 -22.31 21.74 -21.33
C ALA A 56 -21.76 20.29 -21.31
N LEU A 57 -21.14 19.85 -22.41
CA LEU A 57 -20.45 18.54 -22.46
C LEU A 57 -19.27 18.50 -21.48
N LEU A 58 -18.43 19.54 -21.46
CA LEU A 58 -17.26 19.58 -20.58
C LEU A 58 -17.66 19.62 -19.09
N VAL A 59 -18.65 20.45 -18.74
CA VAL A 59 -19.17 20.55 -17.37
C VAL A 59 -19.84 19.24 -16.96
N GLY A 60 -20.64 18.64 -17.83
CA GLY A 60 -21.29 17.35 -17.55
C GLY A 60 -20.27 16.21 -17.42
N ALA A 61 -19.23 16.17 -18.24
CA ALA A 61 -18.15 15.19 -18.13
C ALA A 61 -17.37 15.35 -16.82
N LEU A 62 -17.04 16.59 -16.43
CA LEU A 62 -16.38 16.86 -15.16
C LEU A 62 -17.26 16.47 -13.97
N ALA A 63 -18.53 16.85 -13.98
CA ALA A 63 -19.48 16.47 -12.93
C ALA A 63 -19.66 14.95 -12.85
N GLY A 64 -19.71 14.26 -14.00
CA GLY A 64 -19.78 12.80 -14.07
C GLY A 64 -18.55 12.10 -13.52
N PHE A 65 -17.36 12.60 -13.85
CA PHE A 65 -16.11 12.11 -13.29
C PHE A 65 -16.06 12.30 -11.77
N LEU A 66 -16.42 13.49 -11.27
CA LEU A 66 -16.43 13.79 -9.83
C LEU A 66 -17.45 12.94 -9.07
N LEU A 67 -18.65 12.74 -9.62
CA LEU A 67 -19.67 11.88 -9.02
C LEU A 67 -19.22 10.42 -9.00
N ALA A 68 -18.68 9.90 -10.10
CA ALA A 68 -18.16 8.54 -10.16
C ALA A 68 -17.02 8.33 -9.14
N ALA A 69 -16.09 9.28 -9.07
CA ALA A 69 -15.00 9.25 -8.10
C ALA A 69 -15.52 9.26 -6.66
N TRP A 70 -16.53 10.09 -6.37
CA TRP A 70 -17.17 10.15 -5.04
C TRP A 70 -17.86 8.84 -4.67
N ILE A 71 -18.66 8.27 -5.57
CA ILE A 71 -19.36 6.98 -5.35
C ILE A 71 -18.34 5.87 -5.13
N VAL A 72 -17.36 5.74 -6.03
CA VAL A 72 -16.33 4.70 -5.93
C VAL A 72 -15.57 4.82 -4.62
N HIS A 73 -15.14 6.03 -4.24
CA HIS A 73 -14.45 6.24 -2.96
C HIS A 73 -15.35 5.92 -1.74
N ARG A 74 -16.66 6.17 -1.84
CA ARG A 74 -17.61 5.93 -0.75
C ARG A 74 -17.97 4.45 -0.55
N TYR A 75 -17.91 3.66 -1.63
CA TYR A 75 -18.36 2.25 -1.69
C TYR A 75 -17.25 1.26 -2.08
N ASP A 76 -16.00 1.70 -2.14
CA ASP A 76 -14.84 0.81 -2.24
C ASP A 76 -14.79 -0.05 -0.98
N ALA A 77 -15.20 -1.30 -1.13
CA ALA A 77 -14.98 -2.30 -0.11
C ALA A 77 -13.53 -2.70 -0.27
N GLN A 78 -12.69 -2.38 0.73
CA GLN A 78 -11.26 -2.73 0.81
C GLN A 78 -11.02 -4.26 0.85
N PHE A 79 -12.03 -5.05 0.52
CA PHE A 79 -12.09 -6.48 0.49
C PHE A 79 -12.23 -6.94 -0.96
N GLY A 80 -11.29 -7.78 -1.42
CA GLY A 80 -11.26 -8.24 -2.82
C GLY A 80 -12.39 -9.20 -3.20
N GLY A 81 -13.19 -9.67 -2.24
CA GLY A 81 -14.35 -10.52 -2.50
C GLY A 81 -15.66 -9.73 -2.68
N ALA A 82 -16.79 -10.44 -2.58
CA ALA A 82 -18.11 -9.81 -2.69
C ALA A 82 -18.34 -8.76 -1.60
N ALA A 83 -19.00 -7.66 -1.97
CA ALA A 83 -19.35 -6.61 -1.03
C ALA A 83 -20.34 -7.12 0.02
N PHE A 84 -20.21 -6.65 1.26
CA PHE A 84 -21.08 -7.02 2.37
C PHE A 84 -21.67 -5.78 3.05
N LYS A 85 -22.90 -5.90 3.55
CA LYS A 85 -23.62 -4.79 4.23
C LYS A 85 -23.11 -4.55 5.65
N ARG A 86 -22.77 -5.61 6.39
CA ARG A 86 -22.34 -5.54 7.79
C ARG A 86 -21.21 -6.54 8.06
N PHE A 87 -20.15 -6.06 8.70
CA PHE A 87 -19.11 -6.93 9.26
C PHE A 87 -19.57 -7.47 10.61
N LEU A 88 -19.49 -8.79 10.81
CA LEU A 88 -19.91 -9.43 12.06
C LEU A 88 -18.75 -9.62 13.04
N ARG A 89 -17.71 -10.39 12.66
CA ARG A 89 -16.56 -10.74 13.51
C ARG A 89 -15.41 -11.32 12.67
N GLY A 90 -14.25 -11.52 13.30
CA GLY A 90 -13.07 -12.17 12.70
C GLY A 90 -12.02 -11.17 12.18
N THR A 91 -11.17 -11.61 11.25
CA THR A 91 -10.14 -10.75 10.65
C THR A 91 -10.78 -9.70 9.76
N ARG A 92 -10.41 -8.44 9.98
CA ARG A 92 -10.90 -7.32 9.18
C ARG A 92 -9.79 -6.82 8.26
N MET A 93 -10.04 -6.86 6.96
CA MET A 93 -9.18 -6.17 6.00
C MET A 93 -9.46 -4.67 6.01
N VAL A 94 -8.39 -3.89 5.94
CA VAL A 94 -8.41 -2.42 5.88
C VAL A 94 -7.45 -1.96 4.79
N SER A 95 -7.65 -0.76 4.26
CA SER A 95 -6.69 -0.16 3.33
C SER A 95 -5.35 0.06 4.02
N HIS A 96 -4.29 0.05 3.23
CA HIS A 96 -2.94 0.33 3.71
C HIS A 96 -2.87 1.67 4.49
N ARG A 97 -3.42 2.76 3.94
CA ARG A 97 -3.52 4.05 4.63
C ARG A 97 -4.36 3.99 5.90
N GLY A 98 -5.46 3.22 5.88
CA GLY A 98 -6.30 3.01 7.06
C GLY A 98 -5.58 2.25 8.16
N LEU A 99 -4.71 1.30 7.80
CA LEU A 99 -3.85 0.59 8.75
C LEU A 99 -2.80 1.52 9.33
N GLN A 100 -2.06 2.26 8.49
CA GLN A 100 -1.05 3.23 8.92
C GLN A 100 -1.60 4.23 9.94
N LEU A 101 -2.81 4.76 9.71
CA LEU A 101 -3.45 5.69 10.65
C LEU A 101 -3.81 5.05 11.98
N ARG A 102 -4.12 3.75 12.01
CA ARG A 102 -4.48 3.02 13.23
C ARG A 102 -3.28 2.52 14.01
N THR A 103 -2.19 2.19 13.32
CA THR A 103 -0.97 1.69 13.97
C THR A 103 -0.01 2.79 14.35
N ARG A 104 -0.23 4.02 13.89
CA ARG A 104 0.58 5.18 14.26
C ARG A 104 0.36 5.56 15.72
N GLU A 105 1.44 5.67 16.47
CA GLU A 105 1.49 6.04 17.88
C GLU A 105 2.11 7.44 18.01
N PRO A 106 1.33 8.48 18.37
CA PRO A 106 1.86 9.84 18.52
C PRO A 106 2.95 9.90 19.59
N GLY A 107 4.09 10.50 19.26
CA GLY A 107 5.23 10.65 20.18
C GLY A 107 6.10 9.40 20.36
N ALA A 108 5.74 8.27 19.73
CA ALA A 108 6.56 7.07 19.73
C ALA A 108 7.44 7.00 18.46
N ALA A 109 8.70 6.62 18.63
CA ALA A 109 9.57 6.27 17.51
C ALA A 109 9.27 4.82 17.08
N GLN A 110 8.54 4.65 15.98
CA GLN A 110 8.15 3.33 15.47
C GLN A 110 9.04 2.87 14.33
N VAL A 111 9.31 1.57 14.27
CA VAL A 111 9.91 0.95 13.07
C VAL A 111 8.84 0.72 12.00
N LEU A 112 9.28 0.61 10.74
CA LEU A 112 8.38 0.39 9.61
C LEU A 112 8.54 -1.02 9.05
N ILE A 113 7.41 -1.65 8.72
CA ILE A 113 7.35 -2.86 7.91
C ILE A 113 6.45 -2.61 6.70
N ALA A 114 7.03 -2.65 5.50
CA ALA A 114 6.33 -2.33 4.25
C ALA A 114 5.53 -1.01 4.36
N ASP A 115 6.22 0.07 4.72
CA ASP A 115 5.69 1.43 4.92
C ASP A 115 4.63 1.56 6.04
N THR A 116 4.39 0.51 6.83
CA THR A 116 3.42 0.55 7.94
C THR A 116 4.15 0.71 9.27
N PRO A 117 3.83 1.72 10.11
CA PRO A 117 4.39 1.82 11.43
C PRO A 117 3.94 0.63 12.29
N MET A 118 4.90 -0.08 12.85
CA MET A 118 4.65 -1.19 13.75
C MET A 118 4.32 -0.65 15.15
N PRO A 119 3.17 -1.02 15.74
CA PRO A 119 2.88 -0.70 17.14
C PRO A 119 4.03 -1.16 18.05
N THR A 120 4.50 -0.28 18.94
CA THR A 120 5.72 -0.53 19.72
C THR A 120 5.61 -1.78 20.59
N TRP A 121 4.43 -2.04 21.13
CA TRP A 121 4.14 -3.23 21.94
C TRP A 121 4.19 -4.56 21.16
N LEU A 122 4.14 -4.53 19.83
CA LEU A 122 4.27 -5.73 18.99
C LEU A 122 5.74 -6.09 18.71
N GLU A 123 6.68 -5.15 18.86
CA GLU A 123 8.08 -5.36 18.46
C GLU A 123 8.75 -6.51 19.23
N THR A 124 8.39 -6.67 20.50
CA THR A 124 8.90 -7.74 21.37
C THR A 124 8.16 -9.08 21.18
N LEU A 125 7.13 -9.14 20.33
CA LEU A 125 6.37 -10.36 20.05
C LEU A 125 6.86 -11.11 18.80
N HIS A 126 7.96 -10.63 18.20
CA HIS A 126 8.58 -11.13 16.99
C HIS A 126 7.72 -10.94 15.72
N LEU A 127 8.38 -11.02 14.56
CA LEU A 127 7.76 -10.86 13.25
C LEU A 127 8.13 -12.04 12.34
N LEU A 128 7.12 -12.67 11.73
CA LEU A 128 7.31 -13.68 10.69
C LEU A 128 7.04 -13.06 9.32
N VAL A 129 8.07 -13.01 8.47
CA VAL A 129 7.95 -12.56 7.07
C VAL A 129 7.95 -13.77 6.14
N ALA A 130 6.77 -14.16 5.66
CA ALA A 130 6.58 -15.30 4.76
C ALA A 130 6.30 -14.86 3.32
N GLY A 131 6.85 -15.60 2.34
CA GLY A 131 6.62 -15.35 0.93
C GLY A 131 7.55 -16.16 0.03
N ALA A 132 7.18 -16.34 -1.24
CA ALA A 132 8.01 -17.02 -2.23
C ALA A 132 9.31 -16.25 -2.55
N THR A 133 10.24 -16.89 -3.27
CA THR A 133 11.42 -16.21 -3.80
C THR A 133 11.00 -15.09 -4.74
N GLY A 134 11.63 -13.92 -4.64
CA GLY A 134 11.31 -12.77 -5.49
C GLY A 134 10.12 -11.91 -5.03
N THR A 135 9.39 -12.27 -3.95
CA THR A 135 8.22 -11.48 -3.49
C THR A 135 8.58 -10.23 -2.66
N GLY A 136 9.86 -9.83 -2.62
CA GLY A 136 10.29 -8.61 -1.93
C GLY A 136 10.58 -8.74 -0.42
N LYS A 137 10.74 -9.95 0.14
CA LYS A 137 11.10 -10.14 1.56
C LYS A 137 12.36 -9.34 1.97
N THR A 138 13.41 -9.41 1.16
CA THR A 138 14.67 -8.67 1.39
C THR A 138 14.47 -7.15 1.34
N VAL A 139 13.55 -6.67 0.50
CA VAL A 139 13.20 -5.25 0.42
C VAL A 139 12.49 -4.80 1.70
N ALA A 140 11.50 -5.56 2.16
CA ALA A 140 10.77 -5.27 3.40
C ALA A 140 11.70 -5.29 4.63
N LEU A 141 12.58 -6.29 4.73
CA LEU A 141 13.58 -6.35 5.81
C LEU A 141 14.59 -5.20 5.74
N GLY A 142 15.01 -4.80 4.54
CA GLY A 142 15.92 -3.67 4.36
C GLY A 142 15.35 -2.35 4.90
N GLN A 143 14.06 -2.09 4.66
CA GLN A 143 13.38 -0.93 5.24
C GLN A 143 13.30 -1.03 6.77
N LEU A 144 12.96 -2.22 7.29
CA LEU A 144 12.89 -2.44 8.73
C LEU A 144 14.24 -2.13 9.39
N ILE A 145 15.33 -2.70 8.86
CA ILE A 145 16.71 -2.45 9.32
C ILE A 145 17.04 -0.95 9.29
N GLU A 146 16.72 -0.27 8.18
CA GLU A 146 16.96 1.17 8.07
C GLU A 146 16.24 1.96 9.19
N THR A 147 15.00 1.61 9.50
CA THR A 147 14.23 2.30 10.55
C THR A 147 14.71 1.97 11.96
N ILE A 148 15.16 0.74 12.21
CA ILE A 148 15.81 0.32 13.46
C ILE A 148 17.08 1.16 13.68
N LEU A 149 17.93 1.26 12.65
CA LEU A 149 19.16 2.05 12.69
C LEU A 149 18.89 3.54 12.91
N ARG A 150 17.90 4.11 12.20
CA ARG A 150 17.49 5.52 12.39
C ARG A 150 16.97 5.79 13.80
N ARG A 151 16.34 4.81 14.44
CA ARG A 151 15.88 4.92 15.84
C ARG A 151 17.02 4.80 16.85
N GLY A 152 18.19 4.31 16.44
CA GLY A 152 19.36 4.12 17.30
C GLY A 152 19.40 2.75 17.98
N ASP A 153 18.62 1.79 17.49
CA ASP A 153 18.56 0.45 18.06
C ASP A 153 19.69 -0.45 17.56
N ARG A 154 20.02 -1.47 18.35
CA ARG A 154 21.02 -2.49 18.01
C ARG A 154 20.36 -3.68 17.35
N LEU A 155 21.06 -4.28 16.39
CA LEU A 155 20.60 -5.43 15.62
C LEU A 155 21.71 -6.46 15.44
N ILE A 156 21.32 -7.72 15.35
CA ILE A 156 22.17 -8.83 14.89
C ILE A 156 21.53 -9.35 13.61
N ILE A 157 22.27 -9.33 12.50
CA ILE A 157 21.77 -9.79 11.20
C ILE A 157 22.51 -11.06 10.79
N VAL A 158 21.73 -12.11 10.50
CA VAL A 158 22.22 -13.23 9.70
C VAL A 158 22.09 -12.83 8.24
N ASP A 159 23.20 -12.48 7.61
CA ASP A 159 23.23 -11.86 6.28
C ASP A 159 23.95 -12.75 5.25
N PRO A 160 23.21 -13.63 4.54
CA PRO A 160 23.76 -14.37 3.42
C PRO A 160 24.34 -13.40 2.38
N ASN A 161 25.60 -13.63 1.99
CA ASN A 161 26.34 -12.85 0.98
C ASN A 161 26.70 -11.40 1.37
N GLY A 162 26.46 -10.95 2.61
CA GLY A 162 26.84 -9.59 3.03
C GLY A 162 26.02 -8.47 2.36
N SER A 163 24.79 -8.77 1.93
CA SER A 163 23.92 -7.84 1.22
C SER A 163 23.46 -6.66 2.09
N PHE A 164 23.21 -6.90 3.38
CA PHE A 164 22.89 -5.87 4.35
C PHE A 164 24.15 -5.22 4.90
N LEU A 165 25.21 -6.01 5.13
CA LEU A 165 26.52 -5.52 5.54
C LEU A 165 27.02 -4.44 4.58
N SER A 166 26.99 -4.69 3.27
CA SER A 166 27.44 -3.70 2.26
C SER A 166 26.65 -2.39 2.25
N ARG A 167 25.42 -2.38 2.78
CA ARG A 167 24.51 -1.24 2.75
C ARG A 167 24.41 -0.49 4.07
N PHE A 168 24.56 -1.20 5.19
CA PHE A 168 24.20 -0.73 6.52
C PHE A 168 25.35 -0.81 7.54
N PHE A 169 26.57 -1.15 7.10
CA PHE A 169 27.74 -1.18 7.97
C PHE A 169 28.26 0.23 8.30
N PHE A 170 28.50 0.48 9.58
CA PHE A 170 29.14 1.68 10.11
C PHE A 170 30.45 1.33 10.84
N PRO A 171 31.40 2.28 10.94
CA PRO A 171 32.57 2.10 11.80
C PRO A 171 32.16 1.76 13.23
N GLY A 172 32.65 0.62 13.74
CA GLY A 172 32.31 0.09 15.06
C GLY A 172 31.36 -1.10 15.04
N ASP A 173 30.73 -1.41 13.90
CA ASP A 173 29.96 -2.64 13.74
C ASP A 173 30.86 -3.88 13.71
N VAL A 174 30.34 -4.99 14.24
CA VAL A 174 31.06 -6.26 14.37
C VAL A 174 30.70 -7.20 13.21
N ILE A 175 31.71 -7.80 12.60
CA ILE A 175 31.57 -8.85 11.60
C ILE A 175 32.00 -10.17 12.23
N LEU A 176 31.18 -11.21 12.05
CA LEU A 176 31.52 -12.60 12.39
C LEU A 176 31.48 -13.45 11.12
N ASN A 177 32.63 -13.60 10.48
CA ASN A 177 32.80 -14.41 9.28
C ASN A 177 34.25 -14.95 9.23
N PRO A 178 34.48 -16.27 9.33
CA PRO A 178 35.84 -16.83 9.40
C PRO A 178 36.70 -16.59 8.14
N PHE A 179 36.09 -16.13 7.03
CA PHE A 179 36.79 -15.86 5.78
C PHE A 179 36.90 -14.35 5.46
N ASP A 180 36.35 -13.47 6.29
CA ASP A 180 36.48 -12.01 6.13
C ASP A 180 37.62 -11.48 7.00
N ARG A 181 38.55 -10.73 6.41
CA ARG A 181 39.70 -10.13 7.12
C ARG A 181 39.29 -9.11 8.19
N ARG A 182 38.07 -8.58 8.10
CA ARG A 182 37.51 -7.61 9.06
C ARG A 182 36.78 -8.28 10.23
N SER A 183 36.68 -9.61 10.21
CA SER A 183 35.97 -10.35 11.25
C SER A 183 36.67 -10.22 12.59
N GLU A 184 35.87 -10.17 13.66
CA GLU A 184 36.37 -10.28 15.02
C GLU A 184 36.92 -11.68 15.28
N ALA A 185 37.97 -11.75 16.10
CA ALA A 185 38.54 -13.00 16.58
C ALA A 185 37.63 -13.57 17.67
N TRP A 186 36.82 -14.56 17.32
CA TRP A 186 35.86 -15.15 18.23
C TRP A 186 36.07 -16.65 18.39
N SER A 187 35.91 -17.12 19.63
CA SER A 187 35.81 -18.52 19.99
C SER A 187 34.69 -18.69 21.01
N ILE A 188 34.04 -19.85 21.02
CA ILE A 188 32.98 -20.14 22.00
C ILE A 188 33.48 -20.03 23.46
N PHE A 189 34.79 -20.24 23.68
CA PHE A 189 35.42 -20.10 24.99
C PHE A 189 35.37 -18.65 25.51
N ASN A 190 35.24 -17.65 24.64
CA ASN A 190 35.12 -16.24 25.01
C ASN A 190 33.80 -15.95 25.76
N GLU A 191 32.81 -16.85 25.65
CA GLU A 191 31.49 -16.71 26.26
C GLU A 191 31.39 -17.33 27.66
N LEU A 192 32.37 -18.13 28.09
CA LEU A 192 32.32 -18.84 29.36
C LEU A 192 32.61 -17.90 30.54
N ARG A 193 31.64 -17.75 31.44
CA ARG A 193 31.78 -16.93 32.68
C ARG A 193 31.66 -17.79 33.92
N ASP A 194 30.78 -18.79 33.90
CA ASP A 194 30.48 -19.68 35.03
C ASP A 194 30.44 -21.16 34.63
N ALA A 195 30.48 -22.06 35.61
CA ALA A 195 30.49 -23.51 35.38
C ALA A 195 29.27 -24.04 34.61
N TYR A 196 28.11 -23.38 34.70
CA TYR A 196 26.90 -23.78 33.97
C TYR A 196 26.95 -23.39 32.48
N ASP A 197 27.80 -22.44 32.09
CA ASP A 197 27.91 -21.95 30.72
C ASP A 197 28.43 -23.04 29.77
N PHE A 198 29.30 -23.92 30.25
CA PHE A 198 29.80 -25.06 29.48
C PHE A 198 28.66 -25.87 28.87
N LYS A 199 27.65 -26.23 29.67
CA LYS A 199 26.51 -27.00 29.18
C LYS A 199 25.61 -26.16 28.28
N ARG A 200 25.40 -24.88 28.62
CA ARG A 200 24.55 -23.95 27.86
C ARG A 200 25.08 -23.75 26.44
N TYR A 201 26.36 -23.39 26.31
CA TYR A 201 26.98 -23.12 25.01
C TYR A 201 27.28 -24.40 24.22
N ALA A 202 27.49 -25.54 24.88
CA ALA A 202 27.55 -26.83 24.19
C ALA A 202 26.27 -27.13 23.39
N LEU A 203 25.09 -26.68 23.86
CA LEU A 203 23.83 -26.82 23.11
C LEU A 203 23.73 -25.88 21.90
N SER A 204 24.51 -24.79 21.86
CA SER A 204 24.62 -23.92 20.70
C SER A 204 25.58 -24.50 19.65
N VAL A 205 26.67 -25.13 20.09
CA VAL A 205 27.67 -25.77 19.20
C VAL A 205 27.15 -27.08 18.62
N VAL A 206 26.52 -27.91 19.44
CA VAL A 206 25.92 -29.19 19.05
C VAL A 206 24.39 -29.04 19.16
N PRO A 207 23.73 -28.53 18.10
CA PRO A 207 22.29 -28.32 18.12
C PRO A 207 21.54 -29.64 18.18
N LYS A 208 20.29 -29.60 18.65
CA LYS A 208 19.40 -30.76 18.59
C LYS A 208 19.05 -31.03 17.12
N GLY A 209 19.23 -32.29 16.70
CA GLY A 209 18.79 -32.77 15.39
C GLY A 209 17.28 -32.80 15.25
#